data_AF-I4EIZ3-F1
#
_entry.id   AF-I4EIZ3-F1
#
_cell.length_a   1.000
_cell.length_b   1.000
_cell.length_c   1.000
_cell.angle_alpha   90.00
_cell.angle_beta   90.00
_cell.angle_gamma   90.00
#
_symmetry.space_group_name_H-M   'P 1'
#
loop_
_entity.id
_entity.type
_entity.pdbx_description
1 polymer ?
#
loop_
_entity_poly.entity_id
_entity_poly.type
_entity_poly.pdbx_seq_one_letter_code
_entity_poly.pdbx_strand_id
1 'polypeptide(L)'
;MGMVLWCKSCKRSFDLEDAPEGRCPICDGTTREMGRMRAAVRGILAQEMTASDIQTKHRQLIKLIWTQNRMGERYFQAIQPSVSYSQFERQVTELICRGAEEGWIRVIIPPAPTSDDNYRLEFVSEERFVEELDKLYPDD
;
A
#
# COMPACT_ATOMS: atom_id res chain seq x y z
N MET A 1 3.54 25.95 -24.70
CA MET A 1 3.81 24.50 -24.52
C MET A 1 3.58 24.19 -23.04
N GLY A 2 2.48 23.52 -22.67
CA GLY A 2 2.07 23.42 -21.26
C GLY A 2 3.07 22.62 -20.41
N MET A 3 3.38 23.12 -19.21
CA MET A 3 4.19 22.42 -18.21
C MET A 3 3.28 21.69 -17.22
N VAL A 4 3.73 20.54 -16.72
CA VAL A 4 3.04 19.72 -15.72
C VAL A 4 4.06 19.20 -14.70
N LEU A 5 3.57 18.89 -13.51
CA LEU A 5 4.36 18.33 -12.41
C LEU A 5 4.32 16.80 -12.47
N TRP A 6 5.48 16.16 -12.56
CA TRP A 6 5.62 14.71 -12.58
C TRP A 6 6.14 14.18 -11.25
N CYS A 7 5.42 13.26 -10.62
CA CYS A 7 5.90 12.54 -9.45
C CYS A 7 6.66 11.27 -9.83
N LYS A 8 7.88 11.09 -9.33
CA LYS A 8 8.67 9.86 -9.56
C LYS A 8 8.11 8.65 -8.81
N SER A 9 7.53 8.86 -7.63
CA SER A 9 7.05 7.79 -6.75
C SER A 9 5.74 7.17 -7.24
N CYS A 10 4.74 8.00 -7.55
CA CYS A 10 3.44 7.50 -8.02
C CYS A 10 3.32 7.45 -9.56
N LYS A 11 4.35 7.90 -10.29
CA LYS A 11 4.42 7.92 -11.76
C LYS A 11 3.20 8.60 -12.44
N ARG A 12 2.71 9.69 -11.85
CA ARG A 12 1.59 10.50 -12.37
C ARG A 12 2.03 11.93 -12.66
N SER A 13 1.31 12.57 -13.59
CA SER A 13 1.43 13.99 -13.90
C SER A 13 0.22 14.78 -13.35
N PHE A 14 0.47 15.99 -12.87
CA PHE A 14 -0.52 16.92 -12.33
C PHE A 14 -0.32 18.29 -12.99
N ASP A 15 -1.37 19.09 -13.10
CA ASP A 15 -1.18 20.51 -13.47
C ASP A 15 -0.53 21.26 -12.28
N LEU A 16 0.08 22.41 -12.56
CA LEU A 16 0.79 23.21 -11.54
C LEU A 16 -0.14 23.68 -10.41
N GLU A 17 -1.42 23.87 -10.72
CA GLU A 17 -2.46 24.28 -9.77
C GLU A 17 -2.84 23.17 -8.78
N ASP A 18 -2.72 21.90 -9.20
CA ASP A 18 -3.07 20.72 -8.38
C ASP A 18 -1.98 20.32 -7.38
N ALA A 19 -0.79 20.92 -7.48
CA ALA A 19 0.36 20.64 -6.63
C ALA A 19 1.16 21.92 -6.33
N PRO A 20 0.57 22.86 -5.56
CA PRO A 20 1.07 24.24 -5.40
C PRO A 20 2.47 24.33 -4.75
N GLU A 21 2.96 23.26 -4.11
CA GLU A 21 4.27 23.22 -3.46
C GLU A 21 5.29 22.30 -4.17
N GLY A 22 5.00 21.83 -5.39
CA GLY A 22 5.86 20.83 -6.04
C GLY A 22 5.85 19.48 -5.30
N ARG A 23 4.78 19.21 -4.54
CA ARG A 23 4.54 17.95 -3.84
C ARG A 23 3.40 17.18 -4.48
N CYS A 24 3.53 15.87 -4.51
CA CYS A 24 2.49 15.02 -5.09
C CYS A 24 1.29 14.91 -4.14
N PRO A 25 0.06 15.23 -4.57
CA PRO A 25 -1.12 15.17 -3.71
C PRO A 25 -1.51 13.73 -3.30
N ILE A 26 -0.90 12.70 -3.91
CA ILE A 26 -1.22 11.29 -3.66
C ILE A 26 -0.25 10.62 -2.69
N CYS A 27 1.02 10.99 -2.74
CA CYS A 27 2.08 10.28 -1.99
C CYS A 27 3.06 11.21 -1.27
N ASP A 28 2.81 12.53 -1.29
CA ASP A 28 3.66 13.58 -0.73
C ASP A 28 5.11 13.60 -1.25
N GLY A 29 5.40 12.83 -2.30
CA GLY A 29 6.72 12.76 -2.91
C GLY A 29 7.04 14.00 -3.75
N THR A 30 8.34 14.30 -3.90
CA THR A 30 8.83 15.43 -4.70
C THR A 30 8.42 15.29 -6.17
N THR A 31 7.84 16.34 -6.73
CA THR A 31 7.52 16.42 -8.16
C THR A 31 8.58 17.23 -8.91
N ARG A 32 8.63 17.05 -10.22
CA ARG A 32 9.49 17.82 -11.12
C ARG A 32 8.68 18.39 -12.25
N GLU A 33 9.01 19.61 -12.67
CA GLU A 33 8.41 20.20 -13.86
C GLU A 33 8.86 19.47 -15.13
N MET A 34 7.91 19.26 -16.03
CA MET A 34 8.13 18.58 -17.29
C MET A 34 7.15 19.09 -18.34
N GLY A 35 7.59 19.18 -19.60
CA GLY A 35 6.67 19.46 -20.70
C GLY A 35 5.62 18.35 -20.86
N ARG A 36 4.36 18.72 -21.10
CA ARG A 36 3.21 17.81 -21.21
C ARG A 36 3.47 16.54 -22.04
N MET A 37 4.08 16.67 -23.21
CA MET A 37 4.37 15.52 -24.07
C MET A 37 5.38 14.55 -23.43
N ARG A 38 6.43 15.07 -22.79
CA ARG A 38 7.41 14.22 -22.06
C ARG A 38 6.76 13.53 -20.86
N ALA A 39 5.85 14.20 -20.16
CA ALA A 39 5.11 13.62 -19.05
C ALA A 39 4.14 12.53 -19.52
N ALA A 40 3.44 12.74 -20.64
CA ALA A 40 2.55 11.74 -21.25
C ALA A 40 3.32 10.50 -21.71
N VAL A 41 4.42 10.67 -22.45
CA VAL A 41 5.28 9.54 -22.89
C VAL A 41 5.88 8.82 -21.68
N ARG A 42 6.32 9.56 -20.65
CA ARG A 42 6.76 8.95 -19.37
C ARG A 42 5.64 8.22 -18.64
N GLY A 43 4.40 8.70 -18.70
CA GLY A 43 3.22 8.04 -18.15
C GLY A 43 2.92 6.73 -18.84
N ILE A 44 2.93 6.73 -20.18
CA ILE A 44 2.71 5.53 -21.01
C ILE A 44 3.83 4.51 -20.76
N LEU A 45 5.09 4.93 -20.83
CA LEU A 45 6.24 4.05 -20.56
C LEU A 45 6.27 3.57 -19.10
N ALA A 46 5.81 4.39 -18.14
CA ALA A 46 5.68 3.98 -16.75
C ALA A 46 4.64 2.87 -16.57
N GLN A 47 3.50 2.96 -17.27
CA GLN A 47 2.45 1.93 -17.26
C GLN A 47 2.91 0.63 -17.93
N GLU A 48 3.62 0.74 -19.06
CA GLU A 48 4.16 -0.42 -19.81
C GLU A 48 5.32 -1.12 -19.07
N MET A 49 6.06 -0.42 -18.20
CA MET A 49 7.26 -0.95 -17.53
C MET A 49 7.10 -1.23 -16.02
N THR A 50 5.93 -1.01 -15.42
CA THR A 50 5.70 -1.41 -14.02
C THR A 50 5.26 -2.85 -13.91
N ALA A 51 5.85 -3.57 -12.95
CA ALA A 51 5.17 -4.66 -12.26
C ALA A 51 3.82 -4.13 -11.74
N SER A 52 2.83 -4.31 -12.60
CA SER A 52 1.38 -4.37 -12.45
C SER A 52 0.71 -3.42 -11.45
N ASP A 53 -0.09 -2.48 -11.97
CA ASP A 53 -1.17 -1.81 -11.21
C ASP A 53 -2.00 -2.81 -10.36
N ILE A 54 -2.06 -4.08 -10.76
CA ILE A 54 -2.74 -5.15 -10.01
C ILE A 54 -2.04 -5.43 -8.69
N GLN A 55 -0.71 -5.42 -8.60
CA GLN A 55 -0.01 -5.61 -7.32
C GLN A 55 -0.30 -4.47 -6.34
N THR A 56 -0.33 -3.23 -6.83
CA THR A 56 -0.67 -2.06 -6.01
C THR A 56 -2.12 -2.14 -5.51
N LYS A 57 -3.06 -2.47 -6.39
CA LYS A 57 -4.48 -2.67 -6.04
C LYS A 57 -4.68 -3.83 -5.07
N HIS A 58 -3.97 -4.94 -5.29
CA HIS A 58 -4.02 -6.13 -4.44
C HIS A 58 -3.53 -5.81 -3.02
N ARG A 59 -2.44 -5.04 -2.90
CA ARG A 59 -1.95 -4.58 -1.61
C ARG A 59 -2.93 -3.65 -0.89
N GLN A 60 -3.58 -2.74 -1.62
CA GLN A 60 -4.63 -1.90 -1.06
C GLN A 60 -5.83 -2.71 -0.56
N LEU A 61 -6.22 -3.75 -1.30
CA LEU A 61 -7.28 -4.68 -0.87
C LEU A 61 -6.88 -5.40 0.43
N ILE A 62 -5.69 -6.02 0.47
CA ILE A 62 -5.18 -6.71 1.67
C ILE A 62 -5.21 -5.77 2.87
N LYS A 63 -4.71 -4.53 2.69
CA LYS A 63 -4.74 -3.49 3.71
C LYS A 63 -6.15 -3.28 4.28
N LEU A 64 -7.15 -3.14 3.41
CA LEU A 64 -8.54 -2.93 3.84
C LEU A 64 -9.11 -4.13 4.61
N ILE A 65 -8.74 -5.35 4.21
CA ILE A 65 -9.22 -6.57 4.86
C ILE A 65 -8.70 -6.68 6.29
N TRP A 66 -7.39 -6.55 6.50
CA TRP A 66 -6.80 -6.78 7.82
C TRP A 66 -7.03 -5.63 8.80
N THR A 67 -7.29 -4.42 8.30
CA THR A 67 -7.62 -3.25 9.12
C THR A 67 -9.11 -3.10 9.38
N GLN A 68 -9.95 -3.96 8.79
CA GLN A 68 -11.39 -3.97 9.01
C GLN A 68 -11.71 -4.08 10.52
N ASN A 69 -12.82 -3.48 10.94
CA ASN A 69 -13.26 -3.48 12.34
C ASN A 69 -12.20 -2.93 13.32
N ARG A 70 -11.40 -1.95 12.87
CA ARG A 70 -10.32 -1.31 13.65
C ARG A 70 -9.23 -2.26 14.12
N MET A 71 -9.07 -3.41 13.48
CA MET A 71 -8.01 -4.37 13.85
C MET A 71 -6.61 -3.77 13.74
N GLY A 72 -6.37 -2.89 12.76
CA GLY A 72 -5.11 -2.15 12.65
C GLY A 72 -4.79 -1.28 13.86
N GLU A 73 -5.77 -0.49 14.32
CA GLU A 73 -5.64 0.36 15.52
C GLU A 73 -5.38 -0.50 16.76
N ARG A 74 -6.08 -1.64 16.90
CA ARG A 74 -5.91 -2.56 18.03
C ARG A 74 -4.51 -3.16 18.08
N TYR A 75 -3.96 -3.57 16.93
CA TYR A 75 -2.60 -4.10 16.88
C TYR A 75 -1.57 -3.03 17.20
N PHE A 76 -1.75 -1.82 16.64
CA PHE A 76 -0.86 -0.70 16.93
C PHE A 76 -0.85 -0.33 18.42
N GLN A 77 -2.02 -0.35 19.07
CA GLN A 77 -2.14 -0.10 20.51
C GLN A 77 -1.56 -1.21 21.39
N ALA A 78 -1.63 -2.47 20.93
CA ALA A 78 -1.09 -3.60 21.66
C ALA A 78 0.45 -3.66 21.59
N ILE A 79 1.01 -3.39 20.40
CA ILE A 79 2.45 -3.46 20.13
C ILE A 79 3.16 -2.16 20.54
N GLN A 80 2.47 -1.03 20.49
CA GLN A 80 3.02 0.30 20.79
C GLN A 80 4.35 0.59 20.07
N PRO A 81 4.43 0.38 18.75
CA PRO A 81 5.69 0.50 18.04
C PRO A 81 6.16 1.97 18.02
N SER A 82 7.47 2.19 17.96
CA SER A 82 8.07 3.53 17.91
C SER A 82 7.84 4.29 16.59
N VAL A 83 7.23 3.65 15.60
CA VAL A 83 6.92 4.21 14.28
C VAL A 83 5.52 4.82 14.22
N SER A 84 5.26 5.66 13.21
CA SER A 84 3.90 6.19 12.99
C SER A 84 2.92 5.07 12.60
N TYR A 85 1.63 5.26 12.88
CA TYR A 85 0.58 4.33 12.47
C TYR A 85 0.62 4.01 10.97
N SER A 86 0.84 5.02 10.13
CA SER A 86 0.95 4.85 8.68
C SER A 86 2.13 3.97 8.25
N GLN A 87 3.26 4.05 8.96
CA GLN A 87 4.43 3.21 8.71
C GLN A 87 4.20 1.78 9.21
N PHE A 88 3.63 1.63 10.40
CA PHE A 88 3.21 0.35 10.95
C PHE A 88 2.28 -0.39 10.00
N GLU A 89 1.21 0.28 9.58
CA GLU A 89 0.20 -0.29 8.69
C GLU A 89 0.81 -0.75 7.36
N ARG A 90 1.79 0.02 6.84
CA ARG A 90 2.54 -0.33 5.63
C ARG A 90 3.38 -1.60 5.83
N GLN A 91 4.13 -1.68 6.92
CA GLN A 91 5.04 -2.79 7.25
C GLN A 91 4.26 -4.08 7.53
N VAL A 92 3.18 -4.01 8.32
CA VAL A 92 2.31 -5.16 8.58
C VAL A 92 1.60 -5.63 7.31
N THR A 93 1.18 -4.72 6.44
CA THR A 93 0.63 -5.09 5.13
C THR A 93 1.66 -5.85 4.27
N GLU A 94 2.93 -5.44 4.29
CA GLU A 94 4.02 -6.17 3.61
C GLU A 94 4.24 -7.55 4.23
N LEU A 95 4.22 -7.66 5.56
CA LEU A 95 4.31 -8.92 6.27
C LEU A 95 3.20 -9.89 5.86
N ILE A 96 1.96 -9.41 5.79
CA ILE A 96 0.80 -10.21 5.39
C ILE A 96 0.91 -10.66 3.93
N CYS A 97 1.33 -9.77 3.02
CA CYS A 97 1.56 -10.15 1.62
C CYS A 97 2.62 -11.25 1.49
N ARG A 98 3.72 -11.13 2.23
CA ARG A 98 4.78 -12.16 2.27
C ARG A 98 4.25 -13.46 2.86
N GLY A 99 3.43 -13.41 3.91
CA GLY A 99 2.83 -14.61 4.47
C GLY A 99 1.84 -15.30 3.56
N ALA A 100 1.14 -14.54 2.71
CA ALA A 100 0.31 -15.09 1.65
C ALA A 100 1.15 -15.78 0.56
N GLU A 101 2.29 -15.20 0.18
CA GLU A 101 3.23 -15.77 -0.78
C GLU A 101 3.87 -17.07 -0.26
N GLU A 102 4.25 -17.08 1.02
CA GLU A 102 4.87 -18.23 1.69
C GLU A 102 3.85 -19.26 2.21
N GLY A 103 2.55 -19.00 2.06
CA GLY A 103 1.45 -19.93 2.34
C GLY A 103 1.03 -20.08 3.80
N TRP A 104 1.56 -19.27 4.71
CA TRP A 104 1.18 -19.28 6.13
C TRP A 104 0.10 -18.25 6.50
N ILE A 105 -0.29 -17.38 5.56
CA ILE A 105 -1.54 -16.62 5.56
C ILE A 105 -2.33 -16.96 4.30
N ARG A 106 -3.66 -17.02 4.39
CA ARG A 106 -4.55 -17.13 3.24
C ARG A 106 -5.44 -15.90 3.15
N VAL A 107 -5.45 -15.27 1.98
CA VAL A 107 -6.40 -14.20 1.65
C VAL A 107 -7.62 -14.85 1.02
N ILE A 108 -8.75 -14.82 1.70
CA ILE A 108 -10.00 -15.38 1.20
C ILE A 108 -10.78 -14.28 0.50
N ILE A 109 -10.96 -14.46 -0.82
CA ILE A 109 -11.78 -13.60 -1.67
C ILE A 109 -13.08 -14.36 -1.93
N PRO A 110 -14.24 -13.83 -1.49
CA PRO A 110 -15.51 -14.50 -1.71
C PRO A 110 -15.88 -14.50 -3.20
N PRO A 111 -16.60 -15.52 -3.70
CA PRO A 111 -17.00 -15.60 -5.09
C PRO A 111 -17.99 -14.48 -5.48
N ALA A 112 -18.72 -13.94 -4.51
CA ALA A 112 -19.58 -12.77 -4.66
C ALA A 112 -19.53 -11.89 -3.40
N PRO A 113 -19.52 -10.55 -3.53
CA PRO A 113 -19.57 -9.65 -2.39
C PRO A 113 -21.00 -9.57 -1.86
N THR A 114 -21.38 -10.50 -1.00
CA THR A 114 -22.66 -10.48 -0.26
C THR A 114 -22.42 -10.00 1.18
N SER A 115 -23.48 -9.72 1.94
CA SER A 115 -23.36 -9.30 3.34
C SER A 115 -22.72 -10.34 4.25
N ASP A 116 -22.82 -11.62 3.88
CA ASP A 116 -22.49 -12.75 4.76
C ASP A 116 -21.11 -13.35 4.42
N ASP A 117 -20.64 -13.19 3.18
CA ASP A 117 -19.31 -13.63 2.74
C ASP A 117 -18.37 -12.43 2.59
N ASN A 118 -17.60 -12.16 3.66
CA ASN A 118 -16.65 -11.06 3.69
C ASN A 118 -15.25 -11.52 3.26
N TYR A 119 -14.53 -10.61 2.60
CA TYR A 119 -13.09 -10.75 2.43
C TYR A 119 -12.43 -10.93 3.80
N ARG A 120 -11.59 -11.96 3.96
CA ARG A 120 -10.96 -12.26 5.26
C ARG A 120 -9.53 -12.76 5.10
N LEU A 121 -8.77 -12.64 6.19
CA LEU A 121 -7.49 -13.31 6.33
C LEU A 121 -7.64 -14.52 7.24
N GLU A 122 -7.05 -15.64 6.83
CA GLU A 122 -6.91 -16.84 7.65
C GLU A 122 -5.42 -17.06 7.92
N PHE A 123 -5.05 -17.12 9.20
CA PHE A 123 -3.68 -17.42 9.62
C PHE A 123 -3.53 -18.94 9.69
N VAL A 124 -2.79 -19.52 8.76
CA VAL A 124 -2.53 -20.97 8.74
C VAL A 124 -1.51 -21.34 9.82
N SER A 125 -0.58 -20.42 10.11
CA SER A 125 0.32 -20.50 11.26
C SER A 125 0.31 -19.16 12.00
N GLU A 126 -0.46 -19.10 13.07
CA GLU A 126 -0.54 -17.92 13.95
C GLU A 126 0.80 -17.69 14.65
N GLU A 127 1.44 -18.75 15.13
CA GLU A 127 2.75 -18.69 15.80
C GLU A 127 3.80 -18.01 14.92
N ARG A 128 3.90 -18.41 13.64
CA ARG A 128 4.84 -17.79 12.70
C ARG A 128 4.51 -16.32 12.45
N PHE A 129 3.23 -15.95 12.40
CA PHE A 129 2.87 -14.54 12.25
C PHE A 129 3.32 -13.72 13.47
N VAL A 130 3.10 -14.24 14.67
CA VAL A 130 3.56 -13.59 15.92
C VAL A 130 5.08 -13.46 15.95
N GLU A 131 5.82 -14.52 15.63
CA GLU A 131 7.29 -14.49 15.57
C GLU A 131 7.81 -13.46 14.56
N GLU A 132 7.21 -13.37 13.37
CA GLU A 132 7.62 -12.38 12.37
C GLU A 132 7.23 -10.95 12.76
N LEU A 133 6.14 -10.79 13.50
CA LEU A 133 5.70 -9.50 14.03
C LEU A 133 6.63 -9.02 15.16
N ASP A 134 7.06 -9.93 16.03
CA ASP A 134 8.04 -9.69 17.09
C ASP A 134 9.42 -9.32 16.50
N LYS A 135 9.87 -10.01 15.43
CA LYS A 135 11.07 -9.59 14.68
C LYS A 135 10.97 -8.18 14.09
N LEU A 136 9.76 -7.75 13.74
CA LEU A 136 9.48 -6.42 13.19
C LEU A 136 9.45 -5.34 14.27
N TYR A 137 8.94 -5.69 15.46
CA TYR A 137 8.79 -4.81 16.61
C TYR A 137 9.20 -5.57 17.89
N PRO A 138 10.51 -5.74 18.13
CA PRO A 138 10.98 -6.48 19.30
C PRO A 138 10.60 -5.73 20.58
N ASP A 139 10.15 -6.46 21.59
CA ASP A 139 10.00 -5.94 22.94
C ASP A 139 11.41 -5.58 23.50
N ASP A 140 11.63 -4.29 23.80
CA ASP A 140 12.82 -3.80 24.53
C ASP A 140 12.72 -4.13 26.04
#